data_AF-A0A9P0M4C3-F1
#
_entry.id   AF-A0A9P0M4C3-F1
#
_cell.length_a   1.000
_cell.length_b   1.000
_cell.length_c   1.000
_cell.angle_alpha   90.00
_cell.angle_beta   90.00
_cell.angle_gamma   90.00
#
_symmetry.space_group_name_H-M   'P 1'
#
loop_
_entity.id
_entity.type
_entity.pdbx_description
1 polymer ?
#
loop_
_entity_poly.entity_id
_entity_poly.type
_entity_poly.pdbx_seq_one_letter_code
_entity_poly.pdbx_strand_id
1 'polypeptide(L)'
;MVDKWLDKVDRLAERYHWDDDAILRLISGRLRGNARQWYEENVDYDSSWDEIKRSMSQHFRKSVPFSKLFKDAANYDAAPGQNLGDYCFKKLSKLRALNIQIPDPYLIDAVIGGIRDENIARTVRAAQHTDANALYAYLNTVGEMPQEKKKSSS
;
A
#
# COMPACT_ATOMS: atom_id res chain seq x y z
N MET A 1 0.62 6.61 -10.28
CA MET A 1 1.98 6.03 -10.36
C MET A 1 1.99 5.07 -11.53
N VAL A 2 3.10 4.96 -12.26
CA VAL A 2 3.22 4.11 -13.45
C VAL A 2 2.78 2.67 -13.15
N ASP A 3 3.23 2.10 -12.01
CA ASP A 3 2.88 0.75 -11.55
C ASP A 3 1.35 0.52 -11.50
N LYS A 4 0.57 1.44 -10.89
CA LYS A 4 -0.91 1.32 -10.83
C LYS A 4 -1.59 1.35 -12.20
N TRP A 5 -1.00 2.07 -13.15
CA TRP A 5 -1.52 2.13 -14.51
C TRP A 5 -1.20 0.84 -15.27
N LEU A 6 0.02 0.32 -15.13
CA LEU A 6 0.45 -0.98 -15.66
C LEU A 6 -0.45 -2.12 -15.13
N ASP A 7 -0.70 -2.17 -13.82
CA ASP A 7 -1.62 -3.15 -13.21
C ASP A 7 -3.05 -3.06 -13.78
N LYS A 8 -3.47 -1.86 -14.19
CA LYS A 8 -4.79 -1.68 -14.82
C LYS A 8 -4.78 -2.22 -16.25
N VAL A 9 -3.68 -2.07 -16.98
CA VAL A 9 -3.53 -2.66 -18.31
C VAL A 9 -3.55 -4.19 -18.20
N ASP A 10 -2.80 -4.79 -17.26
CA ASP A 10 -2.80 -6.24 -17.05
C ASP A 10 -4.20 -6.80 -16.78
N ARG A 11 -4.94 -6.19 -15.86
CA ARG A 11 -6.32 -6.63 -15.54
C ARG A 11 -7.27 -6.51 -16.74
N LEU A 12 -7.03 -5.58 -17.65
CA LEU A 12 -7.83 -5.44 -18.87
C LEU A 12 -7.40 -6.48 -19.91
N ALA A 13 -6.10 -6.68 -20.09
CA ALA A 13 -5.54 -7.68 -20.97
C ALA A 13 -6.01 -9.09 -20.59
N GLU A 14 -5.95 -9.44 -19.30
CA GLU A 14 -6.45 -10.71 -18.78
C GLU A 14 -7.96 -10.88 -19.02
N ARG A 15 -8.75 -9.85 -18.73
CA ARG A 15 -10.21 -9.87 -18.90
C ARG A 15 -10.66 -10.03 -20.35
N TYR A 16 -9.95 -9.39 -21.28
CA TYR A 16 -10.32 -9.37 -22.70
C TYR A 16 -9.44 -10.26 -23.57
N HIS A 17 -8.56 -11.05 -22.94
CA HIS A 17 -7.62 -11.95 -23.61
C HIS A 17 -6.78 -11.25 -24.69
N TRP A 18 -6.23 -10.08 -24.37
CA TRP A 18 -5.32 -9.38 -25.27
C TRP A 18 -3.97 -10.07 -25.32
N ASP A 19 -3.44 -10.24 -26.53
CA ASP A 19 -2.04 -10.57 -26.77
C ASP A 19 -1.16 -9.31 -26.70
N ASP A 20 0.16 -9.52 -26.74
CA ASP A 20 1.14 -8.44 -26.60
C ASP A 20 0.97 -7.38 -27.69
N ASP A 21 0.75 -7.79 -28.95
CA ASP A 21 0.50 -6.88 -30.06
C ASP A 21 -0.73 -5.99 -29.84
N ALA A 22 -1.83 -6.56 -29.36
CA ALA A 22 -3.03 -5.82 -29.02
C ALA A 22 -2.76 -4.83 -27.88
N ILE A 23 -2.04 -5.26 -26.83
CA ILE A 23 -1.68 -4.40 -25.70
C ILE A 23 -0.84 -3.22 -26.18
N LEU A 24 0.26 -3.48 -26.87
CA LEU A 24 1.19 -2.47 -27.39
C LEU A 24 0.48 -1.44 -28.28
N ARG A 25 -0.36 -1.92 -29.21
CA ARG A 25 -1.18 -1.03 -30.04
C ARG A 25 -2.12 -0.17 -29.20
N LEU A 26 -2.82 -0.75 -28.21
CA LEU A 26 -3.79 -0.02 -27.39
C LEU A 26 -3.14 1.00 -26.45
N ILE A 27 -2.00 0.66 -25.85
CA ILE A 27 -1.31 1.58 -24.93
C ILE A 27 -0.67 2.74 -25.69
N SER A 28 -0.13 2.52 -26.90
CA SER A 28 0.49 3.59 -27.70
C SER A 28 -0.46 4.78 -27.92
N GLY A 29 -1.76 4.52 -28.13
CA GLY A 29 -2.80 5.54 -28.27
C GLY A 29 -3.19 6.26 -26.98
N ARG A 30 -2.77 5.76 -25.81
CA ARG A 30 -3.03 6.34 -24.49
C ARG A 30 -1.86 7.15 -23.93
N LEU A 31 -0.65 6.92 -24.44
CA LEU A 31 0.54 7.65 -24.02
C LEU A 31 0.56 9.08 -24.59
N ARG A 32 1.11 10.01 -23.81
CA ARG A 32 1.23 11.44 -24.18
C ARG A 32 2.55 12.02 -23.69
N GLY A 33 3.04 13.05 -24.37
CA GLY A 33 4.27 13.76 -24.01
C GLY A 33 5.47 12.82 -23.93
N ASN A 34 6.30 12.97 -22.90
CA ASN A 34 7.51 12.18 -22.69
C ASN A 34 7.26 10.65 -22.65
N ALA A 35 6.07 10.21 -22.19
CA ALA A 35 5.74 8.79 -22.17
C ALA A 35 5.50 8.22 -23.58
N ARG A 36 4.97 9.05 -24.49
CA ARG A 36 4.80 8.67 -25.90
C ARG A 36 6.13 8.65 -26.63
N GLN A 37 6.94 9.69 -26.43
CA GLN A 37 8.27 9.76 -27.02
C GLN A 37 9.13 8.58 -26.58
N TRP A 38 9.15 8.27 -25.27
CA TRP A 38 9.83 7.09 -24.75
C TRP A 38 9.37 5.80 -25.43
N TYR A 39 8.06 5.64 -25.64
CA TYR A 39 7.51 4.44 -26.28
C TYR A 39 7.98 4.32 -27.74
N GLU A 40 7.94 5.42 -28.49
CA GLU A 40 8.40 5.45 -29.89
C GLU A 40 9.92 5.18 -30.01
N GLU A 41 10.71 5.49 -28.98
CA GLU A 41 12.17 5.28 -28.94
C GLU A 41 12.61 3.91 -28.39
N ASN A 42 11.76 3.22 -27.62
CA ASN A 42 12.16 2.04 -26.83
C ASN A 42 11.33 0.78 -27.09
N VAL A 43 10.29 0.84 -27.93
CA VAL A 43 9.44 -0.32 -28.26
C VAL A 43 9.66 -0.74 -29.70
N ASP A 44 10.17 -1.95 -29.88
CA ASP A 44 10.36 -2.61 -31.18
C ASP A 44 9.20 -3.57 -31.48
N TYR A 45 9.10 -4.01 -32.74
CA TYR A 45 8.04 -4.93 -33.20
C TYR A 45 8.00 -6.25 -32.43
N ASP A 46 9.15 -6.79 -32.03
CA ASP A 46 9.25 -8.06 -31.31
C ASP A 46 9.20 -7.90 -29.77
N SER A 47 8.91 -6.71 -29.26
CA SER A 47 8.87 -6.47 -27.82
C SER A 47 7.69 -7.18 -27.17
N SER A 48 7.93 -7.90 -26.09
CA SER A 48 6.85 -8.45 -25.26
C SER A 48 6.25 -7.39 -24.35
N TRP A 49 4.99 -7.58 -23.94
CA TRP A 49 4.35 -6.68 -22.98
C TRP A 49 5.12 -6.64 -21.64
N ASP A 50 5.63 -7.78 -21.18
CA ASP A 50 6.39 -7.87 -19.93
C ASP A 50 7.71 -7.08 -19.97
N GLU A 51 8.40 -7.05 -21.11
CA GLU A 51 9.61 -6.24 -21.30
C GLU A 51 9.28 -4.75 -21.26
N ILE A 52 8.24 -4.33 -21.99
CA ILE A 52 7.81 -2.93 -22.03
C ILE A 52 7.33 -2.47 -20.66
N LYS A 53 6.55 -3.30 -19.97
CA LYS A 53 6.09 -3.04 -18.60
C LYS A 53 7.27 -2.82 -17.66
N ARG A 54 8.28 -3.70 -17.71
CA ARG A 54 9.48 -3.60 -16.86
C ARG A 54 10.26 -2.32 -17.15
N SER A 55 10.48 -2.01 -18.43
CA SER A 55 11.23 -0.84 -18.87
C SER A 55 10.48 0.46 -18.52
N MET A 56 9.16 0.53 -18.74
CA MET A 56 8.31 1.64 -18.32
C MET A 56 8.34 1.85 -16.81
N SER A 57 8.20 0.77 -16.03
CA SER A 57 8.27 0.85 -14.57
C SER A 57 9.61 1.40 -14.11
N GLN A 58 10.72 1.02 -14.74
CA GLN A 58 12.05 1.53 -14.38
C GLN A 58 12.22 3.00 -14.77
N HIS A 59 11.85 3.38 -16.00
CA HIS A 59 12.05 4.73 -16.52
C HIS A 59 11.17 5.78 -15.83
N PHE A 60 9.91 5.43 -15.55
CA PHE A 60 8.94 6.36 -14.96
C PHE A 60 8.71 6.15 -13.47
N ARG A 61 9.42 5.22 -12.81
CA ARG A 61 9.38 5.13 -11.35
C ARG A 61 9.93 6.42 -10.77
N LYS A 62 9.05 7.18 -10.12
CA LYS A 62 9.52 8.17 -9.16
C LYS A 62 10.29 7.43 -8.07
N SER A 63 11.47 7.94 -7.72
CA SER A 63 12.20 7.48 -6.54
C SER A 63 11.26 7.51 -5.34
N VAL A 64 10.92 6.34 -4.81
CA VAL A 64 10.13 6.24 -3.59
C VAL A 64 11.04 6.73 -2.47
N PRO A 65 10.67 7.76 -1.70
CA PRO A 65 11.46 8.23 -0.57
C PRO A 65 11.32 7.22 0.59
N PHE A 66 11.80 6.00 0.39
CA PHE A 66 11.57 4.84 1.24
C PHE A 66 11.98 5.12 2.68
N SER A 67 13.16 5.70 2.90
CA SER A 67 13.62 6.07 4.25
C SER A 67 12.64 7.00 4.98
N LYS A 68 12.05 7.97 4.27
CA LYS A 68 11.05 8.87 4.83
C LYS A 68 9.75 8.14 5.14
N LEU A 69 9.22 7.39 4.17
CA LEU A 69 7.96 6.64 4.33
C LEU A 69 8.07 5.57 5.42
N PHE A 70 9.23 4.90 5.51
CA PHE A 70 9.49 3.87 6.52
C PHE A 70 9.51 4.49 7.92
N LYS A 71 10.22 5.62 8.11
CA LYS A 71 10.20 6.36 9.37
C LYS A 71 8.79 6.86 9.72
N ASP A 72 8.07 7.40 8.75
CA ASP A 72 6.70 7.88 8.93
C ASP A 72 5.73 6.76 9.31
N ALA A 73 5.95 5.54 8.82
CA ALA A 73 5.17 4.36 9.17
C ALA A 73 5.59 3.80 10.53
N ALA A 74 6.89 3.63 10.78
CA ALA A 74 7.45 3.08 12.00
C ALA A 74 7.08 3.92 13.22
N ASN A 75 7.21 5.24 13.13
CA ASN A 75 6.99 6.18 14.25
C ASN A 75 5.51 6.57 14.46
N TYR A 76 4.57 5.97 13.70
CA TYR A 76 3.15 6.25 13.85
C TYR A 76 2.50 5.33 14.89
N ASP A 77 2.36 5.83 16.12
CA ASP A 77 1.72 5.12 17.23
C ASP A 77 0.29 5.59 17.46
N ALA A 78 -0.49 4.77 18.18
CA ALA A 78 -1.82 5.17 18.61
C ALA A 78 -1.72 6.28 19.67
N ALA A 79 -2.38 7.41 19.43
CA ALA A 79 -2.39 8.53 20.37
C ALA A 79 -3.48 8.33 21.45
N PRO A 80 -3.28 8.84 22.68
CA PRO A 80 -4.31 8.83 23.71
C PRO A 80 -5.61 9.50 23.21
N GLY A 81 -6.76 8.87 23.45
CA GLY A 81 -8.06 9.35 22.96
C GLY A 81 -8.32 9.17 21.47
N GLN A 82 -7.38 8.62 20.71
CA GLN A 82 -7.60 8.36 19.29
C GLN A 82 -8.52 7.15 19.11
N ASN A 83 -9.50 7.25 18.20
CA ASN A 83 -10.24 6.08 17.74
C ASN A 83 -9.29 5.04 17.12
N LEU A 84 -9.39 3.80 17.58
CA LEU A 84 -8.51 2.69 17.18
C LEU A 84 -8.73 2.25 15.73
N GLY A 85 -9.96 2.37 15.22
CA GLY A 85 -10.25 2.16 13.80
C GLY A 85 -9.53 3.18 12.93
N ASP A 86 -9.64 4.47 13.27
CA ASP A 86 -8.94 5.54 12.56
C ASP A 86 -7.42 5.36 12.60
N TYR A 87 -6.88 4.96 13.75
CA TYR A 87 -5.47 4.60 13.89
C TYR A 87 -5.07 3.46 12.95
N CYS A 88 -5.82 2.36 12.97
CA CYS A 88 -5.59 1.19 12.12
C CYS A 88 -5.56 1.56 10.64
N PHE A 89 -6.58 2.30 10.18
CA PHE A 89 -6.68 2.75 8.79
C PHE A 89 -5.45 3.59 8.38
N LYS A 90 -5.05 4.55 9.21
CA LYS A 90 -3.90 5.43 8.93
C LYS A 90 -2.57 4.67 8.96
N LYS A 91 -2.36 3.76 9.93
CA LYS A 91 -1.14 2.93 10.03
C LYS A 91 -1.01 2.00 8.83
N LEU A 92 -2.07 1.26 8.48
CA LEU A 92 -2.10 0.39 7.30
C LEU A 92 -1.83 1.18 6.00
N SER A 93 -2.41 2.37 5.87
CA SER A 93 -2.17 3.23 4.71
C SER A 93 -0.70 3.64 4.58
N LYS A 94 -0.03 3.95 5.70
CA LYS A 94 1.41 4.28 5.73
C LYS A 94 2.28 3.07 5.38
N LEU A 95 1.97 1.89 5.91
CA LEU A 95 2.68 0.64 5.58
C LEU A 95 2.53 0.29 4.09
N ARG A 96 1.32 0.40 3.53
CA ARG A 96 1.05 0.16 2.11
C ARG A 96 1.74 1.19 1.20
N ALA A 97 1.95 2.42 1.67
CA ALA A 97 2.65 3.46 0.90
C ALA A 97 4.14 3.14 0.64
N LEU A 98 4.74 2.22 1.40
CA LEU A 98 6.08 1.72 1.16
C LEU A 98 6.22 0.98 -0.18
N ASN A 99 5.09 0.58 -0.78
CA ASN A 99 5.03 -0.15 -2.06
C ASN A 99 5.86 -1.45 -2.05
N ILE A 100 5.90 -2.10 -0.88
CA ILE A 100 6.46 -3.43 -0.66
C ILE A 100 5.32 -4.41 -0.38
N GLN A 101 5.45 -5.63 -0.90
CA GLN A 101 4.52 -6.72 -0.59
C GLN A 101 4.83 -7.21 0.83
N ILE A 102 4.02 -6.78 1.79
CA ILE A 102 4.09 -7.27 3.18
C ILE A 102 2.89 -8.21 3.37
N PRO A 103 3.12 -9.50 3.70
CA PRO A 103 2.04 -10.41 4.05
C PRO A 103 1.19 -9.89 5.22
N ASP A 104 -0.12 -10.13 5.17
CA ASP A 104 -1.08 -9.64 6.17
C ASP A 104 -0.71 -9.97 7.62
N PRO A 105 -0.17 -11.16 7.98
CA PRO A 105 0.24 -11.45 9.35
C PRO A 105 1.26 -10.43 9.91
N TYR A 106 2.19 -9.96 9.08
CA TYR A 106 3.17 -8.95 9.49
C TYR A 106 2.57 -7.55 9.56
N LEU A 107 1.60 -7.23 8.70
CA LEU A 107 0.85 -5.97 8.79
C LEU A 107 0.03 -5.92 10.09
N ILE A 108 -0.64 -7.02 10.43
CA ILE A 108 -1.43 -7.15 11.65
C ILE A 108 -0.52 -6.99 12.87
N ASP A 109 0.59 -7.72 12.94
CA ASP A 109 1.55 -7.61 14.04
C ASP A 109 2.09 -6.18 14.19
N ALA A 110 2.45 -5.52 13.09
CA ALA A 110 2.95 -4.15 13.09
C ALA A 110 1.91 -3.11 13.57
N VAL A 111 0.62 -3.32 13.28
CA VAL A 111 -0.46 -2.46 13.78
C VAL A 111 -0.68 -2.69 15.27
N ILE A 112 -0.72 -3.95 15.71
CA ILE A 112 -0.94 -4.27 17.12
C ILE A 112 0.25 -3.81 17.99
N GLY A 113 1.48 -3.95 17.49
CA GLY A 113 2.69 -3.48 18.18
C GLY A 113 2.75 -1.97 18.41
N GLY A 114 1.97 -1.16 17.69
CA GLY A 114 1.86 0.28 17.91
C GLY A 114 0.77 0.70 18.91
N ILE A 115 0.02 -0.26 19.46
CA ILE A 115 -0.95 -0.02 20.55
C ILE A 115 -0.19 -0.07 21.88
N ARG A 116 -0.09 1.09 22.56
CA ARG A 116 0.72 1.23 23.79
C ARG A 116 0.11 0.56 25.03
N ASP A 117 -1.21 0.36 25.05
CA ASP A 117 -1.86 -0.33 26.16
C ASP A 117 -1.73 -1.85 25.96
N GLU A 118 -0.94 -2.49 26.80
CA GLU A 118 -0.67 -3.94 26.74
C GLU A 118 -1.90 -4.82 26.95
N ASN A 119 -2.94 -4.34 27.64
CA ASN A 119 -4.18 -5.10 27.82
C ASN A 119 -4.99 -5.08 26.53
N ILE A 120 -5.08 -3.92 25.88
CA ILE A 120 -5.74 -3.79 24.57
C ILE A 120 -4.97 -4.60 23.54
N ALA A 121 -3.64 -4.44 23.46
CA ALA A 121 -2.80 -5.17 22.51
C ALA A 121 -2.96 -6.69 22.67
N ARG A 122 -2.94 -7.23 23.90
CA ARG A 122 -3.17 -8.66 24.16
C ARG A 122 -4.56 -9.12 23.74
N THR A 123 -5.59 -8.33 24.02
CA THR A 123 -6.98 -8.65 23.64
C THR A 123 -7.15 -8.71 22.13
N VAL A 124 -6.57 -7.74 21.41
CA VAL A 124 -6.59 -7.71 19.94
C VAL A 124 -5.81 -8.89 19.35
N ARG A 125 -4.62 -9.24 19.88
CA ARG A 125 -3.88 -10.44 19.43
C ARG A 125 -4.68 -11.72 19.60
N ALA A 126 -5.40 -11.86 20.73
CA ALA A 126 -6.18 -13.05 21.03
C ALA A 126 -7.37 -13.26 20.09
N ALA A 127 -7.84 -12.21 19.40
CA ALA A 127 -8.95 -12.28 18.45
C ALA A 127 -8.58 -12.88 17.08
N GLN A 128 -7.29 -13.19 16.83
CA GLN A 128 -6.80 -13.95 15.66
C GLN A 128 -7.39 -13.49 14.30
N HIS A 129 -7.08 -12.25 13.92
CA HIS A 129 -7.55 -11.69 12.65
C HIS A 129 -6.93 -12.37 11.43
N THR A 130 -7.76 -12.67 10.43
CA THR A 130 -7.35 -13.33 9.17
C THR A 130 -6.64 -12.39 8.21
N ASP A 131 -7.04 -11.12 8.22
CA ASP A 131 -6.53 -10.08 7.32
C ASP A 131 -6.67 -8.68 7.95
N ALA A 132 -6.10 -7.68 7.26
CA ALA A 132 -6.10 -6.30 7.73
C ALA A 132 -7.51 -5.68 7.84
N ASN A 133 -8.49 -6.13 7.05
CA ASN A 133 -9.86 -5.61 7.09
C ASN A 133 -10.61 -6.17 8.31
N ALA A 134 -10.40 -7.46 8.63
CA ALA A 134 -10.92 -8.09 9.84
C ALA A 134 -10.39 -7.39 11.11
N LEU A 135 -9.09 -7.05 11.13
CA LEU A 135 -8.49 -6.25 12.21
C LEU A 135 -9.14 -4.86 12.31
N TYR A 136 -9.31 -4.15 11.20
CA TYR A 136 -9.93 -2.81 11.18
C TYR A 136 -11.36 -2.84 11.73
N ALA A 137 -12.17 -3.81 11.28
CA ALA A 137 -13.54 -3.98 11.77
C ALA A 137 -13.56 -4.24 13.29
N TYR A 138 -12.68 -5.10 13.79
CA TYR A 138 -12.57 -5.37 15.23
C TYR A 138 -12.18 -4.12 16.03
N LEU A 139 -11.17 -3.37 15.59
CA LEU A 139 -10.73 -2.16 16.31
C LEU A 139 -11.80 -1.07 16.36
N ASN A 140 -12.69 -0.99 15.38
CA ASN A 140 -13.89 -0.13 15.47
C ASN A 140 -14.85 -0.55 16.59
N THR A 141 -14.91 -1.84 16.93
CA THR A 141 -15.74 -2.32 18.06
C THR A 141 -15.09 -2.03 19.41
N VAL A 142 -13.75 -1.98 19.47
CA VAL A 142 -13.00 -1.64 20.69
C VAL A 142 -13.15 -0.14 21.03
N GLY A 143 -13.23 0.72 20.02
CA GLY A 143 -13.50 2.15 20.22
C GLY A 143 -12.23 3.00 20.30
N GLU A 144 -12.01 3.70 21.41
CA GLU A 144 -10.94 4.71 21.56
C GLU A 144 -9.79 4.23 22.45
N MET A 145 -8.59 4.74 22.17
CA MET A 145 -7.43 4.58 23.04
C MET A 145 -7.67 5.24 24.40
N PRO A 146 -7.29 4.59 25.51
CA PRO A 146 -7.36 5.20 26.83
C PRO A 146 -6.62 6.54 26.87
N GLN A 147 -7.21 7.50 27.58
CA GLN A 147 -6.55 8.78 27.86
C GLN A 147 -5.39 8.54 28.85
N GLU A 148 -4.26 9.21 28.65
CA GLU A 148 -3.19 9.20 29.64
C GLU A 148 -3.71 9.84 30.94
N LYS A 149 -3.69 9.07 32.04
CA LYS A 149 -4.02 9.60 33.36
C LYS A 149 -2.98 10.66 33.71
N LYS A 150 -3.36 11.94 33.66
CA LYS A 150 -2.56 13.01 34.25
C LYS A 150 -2.27 12.63 35.70
N LYS A 151 -1.01 12.39 36.06
CA LYS A 151 -0.62 12.30 37.46
C LYS A 151 -1.02 13.62 38.11
N SER A 152 -2.03 13.57 38.97
CA SER A 152 -2.34 14.64 39.91
C SER A 152 -1.12 14.79 40.81
N SER A 153 -0.33 15.84 40.58
CA SER A 153 0.69 16.28 41.52
C SER A 153 -0.01 16.64 42.83
N SER A 154 0.16 15.77 43.83
CA SER A 154 -0.03 16.11 45.24
C SER A 154 1.29 16.55 45.83
#